data_AF-A0A3A4QQM9-F1
#
_entry.id   AF-A0A3A4QQM9-F1
#
_cell.length_a   1.000
_cell.length_b   1.000
_cell.length_c   1.000
_cell.angle_alpha   90.00
_cell.angle_beta   90.00
_cell.angle_gamma   90.00
#
_symmetry.space_group_name_H-M   'P 1'
#
loop_
_entity.id
_entity.type
_entity.pdbx_description
1 polymer ?
#
loop_
_entity_poly.entity_id
_entity_poly.type
_entity_poly.pdbx_seq_one_letter_code
_entity_poly.pdbx_strand_id
1 'polypeptide(L)'
;MLHGTSLYGKNSSQYNRLKFGNSLLYQPIGTTSGYGPLHISNETFNAMRELAEINGYNTSNRFGMGPNWRMRVIRSACDALNLNSDVILKHSFQRGLFAIPLAINWKSFLIGESEIPIYRNFPLNELVNYWRDRWFNMRKRNDLVIQKVKRFDPKQFCIEKTSTSNCE
;
A
#
# COMPACT_ATOMS: atom_id res chain seq x y z
N MET A 1 -17.21 -8.19 -2.81
CA MET A 1 -15.79 -8.63 -2.92
C MET A 1 -14.92 -7.55 -2.33
N LEU A 2 -13.95 -7.88 -1.49
CA LEU A 2 -12.96 -6.90 -1.01
C LEU A 2 -11.73 -6.97 -1.91
N HIS A 3 -11.14 -5.81 -2.22
CA HIS A 3 -9.89 -5.73 -2.97
C HIS A 3 -8.91 -4.79 -2.26
N GLY A 4 -7.62 -5.00 -2.51
CA GLY A 4 -6.56 -4.15 -1.97
C GLY A 4 -5.33 -4.16 -2.86
N THR A 5 -4.53 -3.11 -2.76
CA THR A 5 -3.23 -3.01 -3.42
C THR A 5 -2.12 -3.18 -2.38
N SER A 6 -1.13 -4.01 -2.70
CA SER A 6 0.04 -4.16 -1.84
C SER A 6 1.02 -3.01 -2.04
N LEU A 7 1.78 -2.66 -0.99
CA LEU A 7 2.98 -1.84 -1.17
C LEU A 7 4.02 -2.55 -2.04
N TYR A 8 4.04 -3.88 -2.00
CA TYR A 8 4.97 -4.72 -2.74
C TYR A 8 4.34 -5.28 -4.02
N GLY A 9 5.15 -5.88 -4.88
CA GLY A 9 4.67 -6.52 -6.11
C GLY A 9 3.81 -7.76 -5.87
N LYS A 10 3.57 -8.52 -6.93
CA LYS A 10 2.76 -9.77 -6.94
C LYS A 10 3.14 -10.79 -5.86
N ASN A 11 4.40 -10.79 -5.41
CA ASN A 11 4.94 -11.76 -4.47
C ASN A 11 4.96 -11.29 -3.00
N SER A 12 4.04 -10.39 -2.62
CA SER A 12 3.95 -9.87 -1.25
C SER A 12 3.73 -10.98 -0.23
N SER A 13 4.73 -11.19 0.65
CA SER A 13 4.70 -12.21 1.70
C SER A 13 3.56 -12.00 2.71
N GLN A 14 3.08 -10.76 2.82
CA GLN A 14 1.95 -10.37 3.66
C GLN A 14 0.64 -11.03 3.18
N TYR A 15 0.40 -11.07 1.87
CA TYR A 15 -0.86 -11.55 1.30
C TYR A 15 -0.78 -13.00 0.82
N ASN A 16 0.33 -13.42 0.21
CA ASN A 16 0.47 -14.72 -0.43
C ASN A 16 0.54 -15.91 0.55
N ARG A 17 0.59 -15.63 1.85
CA ARG A 17 0.66 -16.63 2.90
C ARG A 17 -0.60 -16.66 3.76
N LEU A 18 -1.53 -15.71 3.62
CA LEU A 18 -2.72 -15.70 4.46
C LEU A 18 -3.72 -16.74 3.98
N LYS A 19 -3.89 -17.79 4.79
CA LYS A 19 -4.70 -18.96 4.50
C LYS A 19 -5.65 -19.20 5.65
N PHE A 20 -6.79 -19.82 5.39
CA PHE A 20 -7.67 -20.44 6.37
C PHE A 20 -7.92 -21.89 5.92
N GLY A 21 -7.50 -22.86 6.75
CA GLY A 21 -7.31 -24.24 6.30
C GLY A 21 -6.43 -24.31 5.06
N ASN A 22 -6.90 -25.02 4.03
CA ASN A 22 -6.22 -25.15 2.74
C ASN A 22 -6.50 -24.00 1.75
N SER A 23 -7.39 -23.07 2.11
CA SER A 23 -7.78 -21.96 1.22
C SER A 23 -6.89 -20.74 1.40
N LEU A 24 -6.33 -20.23 0.30
CA LEU A 24 -5.71 -18.90 0.26
C LEU A 24 -6.79 -17.82 0.29
N LEU A 25 -6.70 -16.91 1.25
CA LEU A 25 -7.69 -15.84 1.42
C LEU A 25 -7.48 -14.69 0.45
N TYR A 26 -6.22 -14.29 0.23
CA TYR A 26 -5.86 -13.22 -0.70
C TYR A 26 -5.43 -13.82 -2.03
N GLN A 27 -6.29 -13.70 -3.04
CA GLN A 27 -6.03 -14.17 -4.39
C GLN A 27 -5.32 -13.08 -5.19
N PRO A 28 -4.12 -13.33 -5.76
CA PRO A 28 -3.48 -12.39 -6.67
C PRO A 28 -4.32 -12.30 -7.96
N ILE A 29 -4.74 -11.10 -8.32
CA ILE A 29 -5.55 -10.84 -9.52
C ILE A 29 -4.82 -10.02 -10.58
N GLY A 30 -3.67 -9.44 -10.25
CA GLY A 30 -2.89 -8.68 -11.22
C GLY A 30 -1.86 -7.77 -10.56
N THR A 31 -1.38 -6.80 -11.33
CA THR A 31 -0.44 -5.76 -10.89
C THR A 31 -0.86 -4.41 -11.46
N THR A 32 -0.58 -3.33 -10.74
CA THR A 32 -0.74 -1.97 -11.28
C THR A 32 0.40 -1.63 -12.23
N SER A 33 0.16 -0.68 -13.13
CA SER A 33 1.15 -0.15 -14.08
C SER A 33 2.07 0.92 -13.48
N GLY A 34 1.84 1.32 -12.21
CA GLY A 34 2.67 2.27 -11.46
C GLY A 34 2.53 3.72 -11.95
N TYR A 35 1.94 4.57 -11.12
CA TYR A 35 1.75 5.98 -11.46
C TYR A 35 1.82 6.84 -10.19
N GLY A 36 2.57 7.93 -10.25
CA GLY A 36 2.68 8.90 -9.16
C GLY A 36 4.08 9.45 -8.93
N PRO A 37 4.26 10.26 -7.87
CA PRO A 37 5.46 11.06 -7.66
C PRO A 37 6.61 10.27 -7.01
N LEU A 38 6.50 8.95 -6.84
CA LEU A 38 7.41 8.15 -6.01
C LEU A 38 8.88 8.24 -6.44
N HIS A 39 9.14 8.36 -7.75
CA HIS A 39 10.48 8.40 -8.33
C HIS A 39 11.04 9.83 -8.47
N ILE A 40 10.25 10.85 -8.10
CA ILE A 40 10.64 12.26 -8.19
C ILE A 40 11.19 12.68 -6.83
N SER A 41 12.43 13.15 -6.81
CA SER A 41 13.09 13.61 -5.57
C SER A 41 12.40 14.86 -5.01
N ASN A 42 12.68 15.19 -3.76
CA ASN A 42 12.11 16.38 -3.14
C ASN A 42 12.65 17.66 -3.80
N GLU A 43 13.92 17.66 -4.18
CA GLU A 43 14.60 18.77 -4.86
C GLU A 43 13.93 19.05 -6.22
N THR A 44 13.76 18.01 -7.05
CA THR A 44 13.07 18.13 -8.34
C THR A 44 11.61 18.56 -8.16
N PHE A 45 10.92 18.01 -7.16
CA PHE A 45 9.54 18.39 -6.88
C PHE A 45 9.42 19.86 -6.46
N ASN A 46 10.36 20.38 -5.67
CA ASN A 46 10.37 21.79 -5.27
C ASN A 46 10.60 22.72 -6.47
N ALA A 47 11.54 22.38 -7.36
CA ALA A 47 11.74 23.13 -8.59
C ALA A 47 10.49 23.13 -9.50
N MET A 48 9.83 21.98 -9.65
CA MET A 48 8.55 21.89 -10.36
C MET A 48 7.47 22.77 -9.70
N ARG A 49 7.44 22.81 -8.38
CA ARG A 49 6.49 23.62 -7.62
C ARG A 49 6.72 25.11 -7.84
N GLU A 50 7.96 25.57 -7.74
CA GLU A 50 8.32 26.98 -8.01
C GLU A 50 7.94 27.38 -9.44
N LEU A 51 8.23 26.52 -10.41
CA LEU A 51 7.83 26.74 -11.80
C LEU A 51 6.31 26.87 -11.94
N ALA A 52 5.56 25.97 -11.30
CA ALA A 52 4.10 26.02 -11.32
C ALA A 52 3.57 27.32 -10.68
N GLU A 53 4.16 27.77 -9.57
CA GLU A 53 3.77 29.01 -8.88
C GLU A 53 4.03 30.25 -9.74
N ILE A 54 5.19 30.34 -10.39
CA ILE A 54 5.54 31.47 -11.28
C ILE A 54 4.59 31.54 -12.50
N ASN A 55 4.08 30.40 -12.95
CA ASN A 55 3.09 30.32 -14.03
C ASN A 55 1.63 30.45 -13.53
N GLY A 56 1.41 30.81 -12.27
CA GLY A 56 0.09 31.10 -11.72
C GLY A 56 -0.75 29.87 -11.34
N TYR A 57 -0.16 28.67 -11.29
CA TYR A 57 -0.86 27.47 -10.88
C TYR A 57 -0.99 27.34 -9.36
N ASN A 58 -2.07 26.70 -8.91
CA ASN A 58 -2.33 26.45 -7.50
C ASN A 58 -1.57 25.21 -7.00
N THR A 59 -0.62 25.43 -6.08
CA THR A 59 0.22 24.38 -5.48
C THR A 59 -0.18 23.99 -4.06
N SER A 60 -1.32 24.48 -3.58
CA SER A 60 -1.73 24.27 -2.18
C SER A 60 -2.09 22.81 -1.88
N ASN A 61 -1.73 22.38 -0.67
CA ASN A 61 -2.00 21.05 -0.11
C ASN A 61 -3.16 21.08 0.90
N ARG A 62 -4.19 21.91 0.70
CA ARG A 62 -5.32 21.93 1.62
C ARG A 62 -6.16 20.67 1.46
N PHE A 63 -6.64 20.15 2.59
CA PHE A 63 -7.58 19.04 2.61
C PHE A 63 -8.85 19.37 1.82
N GLY A 64 -9.40 18.40 1.08
CA GLY A 64 -10.61 18.58 0.27
C GLY A 64 -10.38 19.09 -1.17
N MET A 65 -9.14 19.40 -1.57
CA MET A 65 -8.84 19.91 -2.92
C MET A 65 -8.71 18.83 -4.01
N GLY A 66 -9.28 17.65 -3.78
CA GLY A 66 -9.28 16.56 -4.76
C GLY A 66 -7.98 15.74 -4.81
N PRO A 67 -7.57 15.24 -5.99
CA PRO A 67 -6.51 14.24 -6.16
C PRO A 67 -5.18 14.61 -5.50
N ASN A 68 -4.27 13.65 -5.28
CA ASN A 68 -2.96 13.89 -4.65
C ASN A 68 -2.28 15.20 -5.13
N TRP A 69 -2.07 16.14 -4.19
CA TRP A 69 -1.58 17.48 -4.49
C TRP A 69 -0.24 17.48 -5.22
N ARG A 70 0.66 16.54 -4.89
CA ARG A 70 1.96 16.42 -5.58
C ARG A 70 1.77 16.11 -7.05
N MET A 71 0.85 15.21 -7.39
CA MET A 71 0.56 14.91 -8.80
C MET A 71 -0.02 16.13 -9.53
N ARG A 72 -0.86 16.94 -8.87
CA ARG A 72 -1.38 18.17 -9.48
C ARG A 72 -0.26 19.14 -9.81
N VAL A 73 0.64 19.39 -8.85
CA VAL A 73 1.81 20.27 -9.04
C VAL A 73 2.69 19.77 -10.19
N ILE A 74 2.99 18.48 -10.24
CA ILE A 74 3.79 17.90 -11.32
C ILE A 74 3.13 18.09 -12.68
N ARG A 75 1.80 17.89 -12.78
CA ARG A 75 1.07 18.13 -14.03
C ARG A 75 1.16 19.60 -14.45
N SER A 76 0.89 20.53 -13.53
CA SER A 76 0.99 21.96 -13.80
C SER A 76 2.40 22.39 -14.26
N ALA A 77 3.45 21.84 -13.65
CA ALA A 77 4.82 22.10 -14.07
C ALA A 77 5.12 21.52 -15.47
N CYS A 78 4.61 20.33 -15.77
CA CYS A 78 4.72 19.74 -17.11
C CYS A 78 3.97 20.56 -18.16
N ASP A 79 2.77 21.06 -17.83
CA ASP A 79 1.97 21.91 -18.73
C ASP A 79 2.73 23.21 -19.06
N ALA A 80 3.37 23.84 -18.07
CA ALA A 80 4.20 25.02 -18.26
C ALA A 80 5.42 24.77 -19.18
N LEU A 81 5.95 23.54 -19.18
CA LEU A 81 7.07 23.10 -20.03
C LEU A 81 6.62 22.46 -21.34
N ASN A 82 5.31 22.37 -21.60
CA ASN A 82 4.73 21.64 -22.72
C ASN A 82 5.21 20.16 -22.78
N LEU A 83 5.32 19.51 -21.63
CA LEU A 83 5.71 18.11 -21.46
C LEU A 83 4.49 17.23 -21.21
N ASN A 84 4.55 15.97 -21.68
CA ASN A 84 3.52 14.99 -21.38
C ASN A 84 3.66 14.49 -19.93
N SER A 85 2.80 15.00 -19.05
CA SER A 85 2.79 14.64 -17.63
C SER A 85 2.53 13.15 -17.35
N ASP A 86 1.85 12.42 -18.25
CA ASP A 86 1.63 10.98 -18.09
C ASP A 86 2.93 10.18 -18.22
N VAL A 87 3.84 10.63 -19.09
CA VAL A 87 5.16 10.00 -19.24
C VAL A 87 5.98 10.24 -17.98
N ILE A 88 5.93 11.46 -17.43
CA ILE A 88 6.68 11.84 -16.23
C ILE A 88 6.13 11.13 -14.99
N LEU A 89 4.81 10.98 -14.86
CA LEU A 89 4.21 10.37 -13.66
C LEU A 89 4.21 8.84 -13.70
N LYS A 90 4.35 8.23 -14.87
CA LYS A 90 4.39 6.78 -15.03
C LYS A 90 5.74 6.22 -14.60
N HIS A 91 5.72 5.18 -13.78
CA HIS A 91 6.94 4.54 -13.29
C HIS A 91 6.80 3.01 -13.24
N SER A 92 7.91 2.30 -13.28
CA SER A 92 7.92 0.82 -13.28
C SER A 92 7.59 0.18 -11.93
N PHE A 93 7.33 0.94 -10.86
CA PHE A 93 6.91 0.37 -9.57
C PHE A 93 5.49 -0.18 -9.62
N GLN A 94 5.39 -1.47 -9.84
CA GLN A 94 4.14 -2.22 -9.88
C GLN A 94 3.72 -2.68 -8.48
N ARG A 95 2.45 -2.47 -8.14
CA ARG A 95 1.84 -2.96 -6.89
C ARG A 95 1.00 -4.19 -7.17
N GLY A 96 1.10 -5.21 -6.31
CA GLY A 96 0.26 -6.40 -6.42
C GLY A 96 -1.20 -6.09 -6.12
N LEU A 97 -2.11 -6.54 -6.99
CA LEU A 97 -3.55 -6.47 -6.80
C LEU A 97 -4.05 -7.78 -6.22
N PHE A 98 -4.79 -7.70 -5.12
CA PHE A 98 -5.32 -8.85 -4.42
C PHE A 98 -6.83 -8.74 -4.22
N ALA A 99 -7.49 -9.89 -4.35
CA ALA A 99 -8.90 -10.09 -4.11
C ALA A 99 -9.12 -10.98 -2.89
N ILE A 100 -10.14 -10.66 -2.09
CA ILE A 100 -10.61 -11.54 -1.03
C ILE A 100 -12.04 -11.98 -1.37
N PRO A 101 -12.21 -13.18 -1.94
CA PRO A 101 -13.52 -13.68 -2.31
C PRO A 101 -14.29 -14.12 -1.06
N LEU A 102 -15.35 -13.37 -0.75
CA LEU A 102 -16.26 -13.69 0.35
C LEU A 102 -17.36 -14.67 -0.06
N ALA A 103 -17.55 -14.87 -1.36
CA ALA A 103 -18.49 -15.84 -1.92
C ALA A 103 -17.76 -16.88 -2.76
N ILE A 104 -18.32 -18.07 -2.87
CA ILE A 104 -17.76 -19.18 -3.65
C ILE A 104 -17.89 -18.86 -5.15
N ASN A 105 -19.07 -18.40 -5.57
CA ASN A 105 -19.42 -18.03 -6.95
C ASN A 105 -19.11 -16.56 -7.27
N TRP A 106 -18.16 -15.92 -6.55
CA TRP A 106 -17.91 -14.48 -6.68
C TRP A 106 -17.60 -14.02 -8.11
N LYS A 107 -16.95 -14.86 -8.93
CA LYS A 107 -16.66 -14.52 -10.34
C LYS A 107 -17.94 -14.40 -11.15
N SER A 108 -18.73 -15.48 -11.21
CA SER A 108 -20.01 -15.53 -11.91
C SER A 108 -20.99 -14.47 -11.41
N PHE A 109 -21.00 -14.21 -10.09
CA PHE A 109 -21.80 -13.13 -9.53
C PHE A 109 -21.39 -11.75 -10.06
N LEU A 110 -20.10 -11.43 -10.11
CA LEU A 110 -19.62 -10.10 -10.56
C LEU A 110 -19.79 -9.87 -12.06
N ILE A 111 -19.87 -10.92 -12.87
CA ILE A 111 -20.09 -10.82 -14.33
C ILE A 111 -21.56 -11.01 -14.72
N GLY A 112 -22.47 -11.14 -13.75
CA GLY A 112 -23.91 -11.25 -13.98
C GLY A 112 -24.41 -12.64 -14.40
N GLU A 113 -23.55 -13.66 -14.40
CA GLU A 113 -23.95 -15.06 -14.66
C GLU A 113 -24.71 -15.69 -13.49
N SER A 114 -24.57 -15.13 -12.29
CA SER A 114 -25.26 -15.61 -11.08
C SER A 114 -25.89 -14.43 -10.35
N GLU A 115 -27.18 -14.51 -10.07
CA GLU A 115 -27.92 -13.42 -9.42
C GLU A 115 -27.69 -13.34 -7.90
N ILE A 116 -27.36 -14.47 -7.26
CA ILE A 116 -27.25 -14.56 -5.80
C ILE A 116 -25.85 -15.02 -5.39
N PRO A 117 -25.12 -14.27 -4.53
CA PRO A 117 -23.82 -14.68 -4.04
C PRO A 117 -23.95 -15.76 -2.96
N ILE A 118 -23.21 -16.86 -3.12
CA ILE A 118 -23.09 -17.95 -2.16
C ILE A 118 -21.94 -17.63 -1.21
N TYR A 119 -22.24 -16.96 -0.11
CA TYR A 119 -21.24 -16.53 0.87
C TYR A 119 -20.55 -17.70 1.57
N ARG A 120 -19.25 -17.52 1.81
CA ARG A 120 -18.48 -18.38 2.70
C ARG A 120 -18.79 -17.97 4.14
N ASN A 121 -19.14 -18.92 4.98
CA ASN A 121 -19.20 -18.69 6.40
C ASN A 121 -17.78 -18.75 6.98
N PHE A 122 -17.37 -17.68 7.66
CA PHE A 122 -16.12 -17.62 8.41
C PHE A 122 -16.43 -17.26 9.87
N PRO A 123 -16.81 -18.24 10.71
CA PRO A 123 -17.11 -17.98 12.11
C PRO A 123 -15.91 -17.33 12.81
N LEU A 124 -16.17 -16.27 13.56
CA LEU A 124 -15.11 -15.48 14.21
C LEU A 124 -14.25 -16.33 15.15
N ASN A 125 -14.88 -17.22 15.93
CA ASN A 125 -14.19 -18.14 16.83
C ASN A 125 -13.22 -19.06 16.09
N GLU A 126 -13.62 -19.62 14.95
CA GLU A 126 -12.76 -20.47 14.12
C GLU A 126 -11.61 -19.68 13.51
N LEU A 127 -11.87 -18.49 12.97
CA LEU A 127 -10.84 -17.60 12.42
C LEU A 127 -9.78 -17.25 13.48
N VAL A 128 -10.23 -16.88 14.68
CA VAL A 128 -9.36 -16.51 15.81
C VAL A 128 -8.55 -17.72 16.27
N ASN A 129 -9.17 -18.88 16.43
CA ASN A 129 -8.47 -20.11 16.84
C ASN A 129 -7.42 -20.51 15.80
N TYR A 130 -7.79 -20.52 14.52
CA TYR A 130 -6.87 -20.83 13.43
C TYR A 130 -5.67 -19.86 13.37
N TRP A 131 -5.92 -18.55 13.51
CA TRP A 131 -4.86 -17.55 13.62
C TRP A 131 -3.96 -17.80 14.84
N ARG A 132 -4.56 -18.12 15.99
CA ARG A 132 -3.82 -18.37 17.23
C ARG A 132 -2.87 -19.54 17.07
N ASP A 133 -3.36 -20.66 16.54
CA ASP A 133 -2.57 -21.88 16.39
C ASP A 133 -1.47 -21.73 15.35
N ARG A 134 -1.81 -21.17 14.19
CA ARG A 134 -0.87 -21.02 13.09
C ARG A 134 0.17 -19.93 13.31
N TRP A 135 -0.24 -18.77 13.84
CA TRP A 135 0.59 -17.56 13.82
C TRP A 135 1.10 -17.18 15.21
N PHE A 136 0.22 -17.10 16.20
CA PHE A 136 0.55 -16.62 17.55
C PHE A 136 1.39 -17.65 18.33
N ASN A 137 0.93 -18.90 18.40
CA ASN A 137 1.58 -19.96 19.18
C ASN A 137 3.00 -20.28 18.68
N MET A 138 3.26 -20.12 17.38
CA MET A 138 4.60 -20.29 16.79
C MET A 138 5.55 -19.16 17.19
N ARG A 139 5.06 -17.92 17.30
CA ARG A 139 5.88 -16.76 17.66
C ARG A 139 6.10 -16.65 19.16
N LYS A 140 5.07 -16.94 19.96
CA LYS A 140 5.17 -16.94 21.41
C LYS A 140 6.25 -17.91 21.91
N ARG A 141 6.45 -19.03 21.21
CA ARG A 141 7.46 -20.07 21.55
C ARG A 141 8.81 -19.88 20.87
N ASN A 142 9.03 -18.76 20.18
CA ASN A 142 10.31 -18.52 19.52
C ASN A 142 11.36 -18.08 20.55
N ASP A 143 12.31 -18.97 20.86
CA ASP A 143 13.32 -18.73 21.89
C ASP A 143 14.16 -17.48 21.65
N LEU A 144 14.52 -17.19 20.39
CA LEU A 144 15.29 -15.99 20.04
C LEU A 144 14.50 -14.72 20.37
N VAL A 145 13.21 -14.70 20.06
CA VAL A 145 12.33 -13.56 20.39
C VAL A 145 12.19 -13.42 21.90
N ILE A 146 11.95 -14.53 22.62
CA ILE A 146 11.84 -14.52 24.08
C ILE A 146 13.13 -13.97 24.71
N GLN A 147 14.30 -14.44 24.27
CA GLN A 147 15.58 -13.96 24.79
C GLN A 147 15.80 -12.47 24.49
N LYS A 148 15.46 -12.00 23.28
CA LYS A 148 15.54 -10.57 22.94
C LYS A 148 14.66 -9.72 23.83
N VAL A 149 13.41 -10.15 24.07
CA VAL A 149 12.47 -9.43 24.94
C VAL A 149 12.97 -9.42 26.39
N LYS A 150 13.50 -10.53 26.89
CA LYS A 150 14.08 -10.59 28.26
C LYS A 150 15.32 -9.73 28.44
N ARG A 151 16.14 -9.59 27.40
CA ARG A 151 17.36 -8.76 27.39
C ARG A 151 17.08 -7.29 27.06
N PHE A 152 15.85 -6.94 26.71
CA PHE A 152 15.49 -5.59 26.35
C PHE A 152 15.55 -4.69 27.58
N ASP A 153 16.42 -3.68 27.54
CA ASP A 153 16.47 -2.59 28.52
C ASP A 153 15.96 -1.30 27.85
N PRO A 154 14.82 -0.74 28.29
CA PRO A 154 14.31 0.51 27.75
C PRO A 154 15.32 1.67 27.78
N LYS A 155 16.26 1.67 28.74
CA LYS A 155 17.28 2.72 28.86
C LYS A 155 18.32 2.68 27.73
N GLN A 156 18.49 1.52 27.09
CA GLN A 156 19.40 1.34 25.95
C GLN A 156 18.72 1.68 24.62
N PHE A 157 17.41 1.93 24.63
CA PHE A 157 16.65 2.26 23.44
C PHE A 157 16.66 3.77 23.18
N CYS A 158 17.62 4.23 22.37
CA CYS A 158 17.65 5.61 21.88
C CYS A 158 17.10 5.68 20.45
N ILE A 159 16.15 6.58 20.22
CA ILE A 159 15.77 7.00 18.87
C ILE A 159 16.54 8.28 18.57
N GLU A 160 17.63 8.17 17.80
CA GLU A 160 18.29 9.36 17.26
C GLU A 160 17.34 10.04 16.28
N LYS A 161 16.99 11.30 16.57
CA LYS A 161 16.33 12.14 15.57
C LYS A 161 17.38 12.43 14.51
N THR A 162 17.18 11.94 13.30
CA THR A 162 17.95 12.38 12.14
C THR A 162 17.75 13.89 12.05
N SER A 163 18.78 14.65 12.41
CA SER A 163 18.81 16.11 12.28
C SER A 163 18.67 16.43 10.79
N THR A 164 17.49 16.90 10.40
CA THR A 164 17.36 17.69 9.18
C THR A 164 18.20 18.94 9.40
N SER A 165 19.37 18.98 8.77
CA SER A 165 20.17 20.17 8.59
C SER A 165 19.31 21.23 7.91
N ASN A 166 18.78 22.16 8.70
CA ASN A 166 18.42 23.48 8.20
C ASN A 166 19.74 24.15 7.83
N CYS A 167 20.09 24.12 6.54
CA CYS A 167 20.94 25.17 6.00
C CYS A 167 20.09 26.45 5.97
N GLU A 168 20.65 27.48 6.59
CA GLU A 168 20.21 28.88 6.57
C GLU A 168 20.04 29.41 5.14
#